data_AF-A0A7X8GCN0-F1
#
_entry.id   AF-A0A7X8GCN0-F1
#
_cell.length_a   1.000
_cell.length_b   1.000
_cell.length_c   1.000
_cell.angle_alpha   90.00
_cell.angle_beta   90.00
_cell.angle_gamma   90.00
#
_symmetry.space_group_name_H-M   'P 1'
#
loop_
_entity.id
_entity.type
_entity.pdbx_description
1 polymer ?
#
loop_
_entity_poly.entity_id
_entity_poly.type
_entity_poly.pdbx_seq_one_letter_code
_entity_poly.pdbx_strand_id
1 'polypeptide(L)'
;EHGTIPTLDHKKPHWELAEQYGIVNFELGNKLTGAGFPVYVKQGAKLQRALISFFLDKADEAGYTEYMPPILVNEASGFGTGQLPDKEGQMYHVTGDNLYLIPTAEVPLTNMFRDVILKTTDFPIKCTAYTPCFRREAGSYGKDVRGLNRLHQFDKVEIVRIEHPDTSYAALEEMVTYVGSLISALELPYRILRLCGGDMSFTSALTYDFEVYSSGQERWLEVSSVSNFESFQANRLKLRYRDEDTKKTMLAHTLNGSALALPRIVAALLENNQTPQGIRIPQALVPYTGFEYII
;
A
#
# COMPACT_ATOMS: atom_id res chain seq x y z
N GLU A 1 -7.54 -18.48 -3.53
CA GLU A 1 -6.07 -18.61 -3.54
C GLU A 1 -5.61 -18.72 -4.98
N HIS A 2 -4.45 -18.17 -5.31
CA HIS A 2 -3.94 -18.02 -6.67
C HIS A 2 -2.44 -18.30 -6.71
N GLY A 3 -1.97 -18.83 -7.84
CA GLY A 3 -0.56 -19.20 -8.03
C GLY A 3 -0.17 -20.52 -7.34
N THR A 4 1.11 -20.84 -7.39
CA THR A 4 1.68 -22.06 -6.78
C THR A 4 2.82 -21.67 -5.86
N ILE A 5 2.83 -22.19 -4.63
CA ILE A 5 3.94 -22.01 -3.70
C ILE A 5 5.18 -22.72 -4.29
N PRO A 6 6.32 -22.03 -4.47
CA PRO A 6 7.49 -22.64 -5.09
C PRO A 6 8.10 -23.71 -4.19
N THR A 7 8.58 -24.79 -4.80
CA THR A 7 9.41 -25.79 -4.14
C THR A 7 10.87 -25.33 -4.25
N LEU A 8 11.49 -24.99 -3.11
CA LEU A 8 12.86 -24.49 -3.04
C LEU A 8 13.74 -25.49 -2.29
N ASP A 9 14.97 -25.72 -2.80
CA ASP A 9 15.97 -26.57 -2.12
C ASP A 9 16.42 -25.97 -0.78
N HIS A 10 16.48 -24.63 -0.72
CA HIS A 10 16.78 -23.87 0.48
C HIS A 10 15.80 -22.71 0.61
N LYS A 11 15.21 -22.58 1.80
CA LYS A 11 14.24 -21.53 2.12
C LYS A 11 14.89 -20.47 3.03
N LYS A 12 15.88 -19.72 2.51
CA LYS A 12 16.46 -18.64 3.31
C LYS A 12 15.45 -17.49 3.43
N PRO A 13 15.31 -16.88 4.62
CA PRO A 13 14.47 -15.70 4.80
C PRO A 13 15.09 -14.45 4.17
N HIS A 14 14.26 -13.47 3.83
CA HIS A 14 14.69 -12.29 3.10
C HIS A 14 15.78 -11.46 3.79
N TRP A 15 15.87 -11.45 5.13
CA TRP A 15 16.92 -10.70 5.82
C TRP A 15 18.31 -11.33 5.64
N GLU A 16 18.41 -12.66 5.59
CA GLU A 16 19.66 -13.36 5.30
C GLU A 16 20.05 -13.17 3.83
N LEU A 17 19.07 -13.24 2.92
CA LEU A 17 19.29 -12.97 1.51
C LEU A 17 19.73 -11.53 1.27
N ALA A 18 19.11 -10.57 1.96
CA ALA A 18 19.44 -9.17 1.82
C ALA A 18 20.87 -8.85 2.26
N GLU A 19 21.35 -9.51 3.32
CA GLU A 19 22.75 -9.45 3.76
C GLU A 19 23.68 -10.17 2.78
N GLN A 20 23.34 -11.39 2.37
CA GLN A 20 24.13 -12.21 1.44
C GLN A 20 24.44 -11.47 0.13
N TYR A 21 23.43 -10.79 -0.44
CA TYR A 21 23.57 -10.04 -1.70
C TYR A 21 23.89 -8.56 -1.49
N GLY A 22 24.03 -8.09 -0.24
CA GLY A 22 24.34 -6.70 0.09
C GLY A 22 23.34 -5.68 -0.50
N ILE A 23 22.06 -6.03 -0.54
CA ILE A 23 20.98 -5.23 -1.16
C ILE A 23 20.16 -4.42 -0.14
N VAL A 24 20.21 -4.79 1.14
CA VAL A 24 19.65 -4.00 2.25
C VAL A 24 20.64 -3.97 3.41
N ASN A 25 20.94 -2.77 3.91
CA ASN A 25 21.80 -2.57 5.06
C ASN A 25 20.95 -2.08 6.25
N PHE A 26 20.57 -3.03 7.11
CA PHE A 26 19.78 -2.76 8.32
C PHE A 26 20.60 -2.08 9.42
N GLU A 27 21.88 -2.42 9.56
CA GLU A 27 22.76 -1.83 10.58
C GLU A 27 23.02 -0.35 10.30
N LEU A 28 23.22 0.03 9.03
CA LEU A 28 23.34 1.41 8.62
C LEU A 28 22.05 2.18 8.89
N GLY A 29 20.90 1.56 8.63
CA GLY A 29 19.59 2.08 9.01
C GLY A 29 19.46 2.39 10.51
N ASN A 30 19.84 1.41 11.33
CA ASN A 30 19.87 1.56 12.80
C ASN A 30 20.80 2.68 13.25
N LYS A 31 21.96 2.84 12.58
CA LYS A 31 22.92 3.91 12.87
C LYS A 31 22.38 5.29 12.51
N LEU A 32 21.64 5.42 11.41
CA LEU A 32 21.13 6.71 10.92
C LEU A 32 19.89 7.17 11.69
N THR A 33 18.96 6.26 11.96
CA THR A 33 17.63 6.60 12.51
C THR A 33 17.23 5.71 13.68
N GLY A 34 17.42 4.39 13.55
CA GLY A 34 16.98 3.40 14.53
C GLY A 34 16.40 2.14 13.87
N ALA A 35 15.89 1.23 14.69
CA ALA A 35 15.22 0.01 14.20
C ALA A 35 14.06 0.36 13.26
N GLY A 36 13.82 -0.47 12.23
CA GLY A 36 12.70 -0.28 11.30
C GLY A 36 12.92 0.75 10.18
N PHE A 37 14.17 1.15 9.92
CA PHE A 37 14.56 2.08 8.85
C PHE A 37 15.64 1.48 7.93
N PRO A 38 15.32 0.55 7.02
CA PRO A 38 16.33 -0.09 6.17
C PRO A 38 16.95 0.88 5.18
N VAL A 39 18.25 0.70 4.89
CA VAL A 39 18.92 1.37 3.76
C VAL A 39 19.05 0.39 2.60
N TYR A 40 18.31 0.62 1.51
CA TYR A 40 18.45 -0.18 0.30
C TYR A 40 19.71 0.23 -0.48
N VAL A 41 20.45 -0.75 -1.02
CA VAL A 41 21.75 -0.52 -1.68
C VAL A 41 21.81 -1.27 -3.00
N LYS A 42 22.54 -0.73 -3.99
CA LYS A 42 22.79 -1.36 -5.31
C LYS A 42 21.50 -1.87 -5.96
N GLN A 43 21.40 -3.18 -6.23
CA GLN A 43 20.24 -3.82 -6.87
C GLN A 43 18.99 -3.74 -6.01
N GLY A 44 19.09 -3.70 -4.67
CA GLY A 44 17.95 -3.49 -3.79
C GLY A 44 17.31 -2.11 -3.95
N ALA A 45 18.14 -1.06 -4.06
CA ALA A 45 17.65 0.30 -4.32
C ALA A 45 17.02 0.42 -5.72
N LYS A 46 17.62 -0.24 -6.73
CA LYS A 46 17.03 -0.31 -8.07
C LYS A 46 15.70 -1.05 -8.08
N LEU A 47 15.57 -2.15 -7.34
CA LEU A 47 14.34 -2.92 -7.21
C LEU A 47 13.20 -2.09 -6.58
N GLN A 48 13.48 -1.33 -5.52
CA GLN A 48 12.48 -0.42 -4.92
C GLN A 48 11.92 0.55 -5.96
N ARG A 49 12.80 1.28 -6.66
CA ARG A 49 12.39 2.21 -7.72
C ARG A 49 11.66 1.51 -8.85
N ALA A 50 12.11 0.34 -9.27
CA ALA A 50 11.49 -0.45 -10.34
C ALA A 50 10.05 -0.85 -9.99
N LEU A 51 9.81 -1.29 -8.76
CA LEU A 51 8.47 -1.62 -8.26
C LEU A 51 7.56 -0.39 -8.24
N ILE A 52 8.05 0.76 -7.76
CA ILE A 52 7.29 2.02 -7.76
C ILE A 52 6.86 2.37 -9.19
N SER A 53 7.81 2.42 -10.12
CA SER A 53 7.51 2.74 -11.53
C SER A 53 6.55 1.74 -12.16
N PHE A 54 6.78 0.44 -11.97
CA PHE A 54 5.91 -0.61 -12.50
C PHE A 54 4.46 -0.46 -12.01
N PHE A 55 4.26 -0.22 -10.71
CA PHE A 55 2.91 -0.06 -10.15
C PHE A 55 2.21 1.22 -10.60
N LEU A 56 2.95 2.33 -10.75
CA LEU A 56 2.40 3.58 -11.27
C LEU A 56 2.00 3.45 -12.75
N ASP A 57 2.86 2.87 -13.59
CA ASP A 57 2.57 2.62 -15.00
C ASP A 57 1.35 1.69 -15.16
N LYS A 58 1.23 0.67 -14.31
CA LYS A 58 0.04 -0.21 -14.29
C LYS A 58 -1.22 0.50 -13.84
N ALA A 59 -1.11 1.49 -12.95
CA ALA A 59 -2.24 2.30 -12.51
C ALA A 59 -2.70 3.26 -13.63
N ASP A 60 -1.77 3.86 -14.37
CA ASP A 60 -2.06 4.67 -15.56
C ASP A 60 -2.77 3.84 -16.65
N GLU A 61 -2.26 2.64 -16.95
CA GLU A 61 -2.90 1.67 -17.86
C GLU A 61 -4.34 1.32 -17.42
N ALA A 62 -4.61 1.30 -16.11
CA ALA A 62 -5.93 1.02 -15.53
C ALA A 62 -6.84 2.27 -15.41
N GLY A 63 -6.37 3.43 -15.90
CA GLY A 63 -7.12 4.68 -15.94
C GLY A 63 -7.14 5.46 -14.62
N TYR A 64 -6.18 5.22 -13.72
CA TYR A 64 -5.98 6.07 -12.54
C TYR A 64 -5.13 7.28 -12.93
N THR A 65 -5.55 8.47 -12.50
CA THR A 65 -4.73 9.68 -12.64
C THR A 65 -3.65 9.70 -11.57
N GLU A 66 -2.39 9.83 -11.98
CA GLU A 66 -1.26 9.94 -11.06
C GLU A 66 -1.16 11.34 -10.43
N TYR A 67 -0.99 11.36 -9.11
CA TYR A 67 -0.74 12.56 -8.32
C TYR A 67 0.52 12.41 -7.46
N MET A 68 1.20 13.53 -7.20
CA MET A 68 2.33 13.60 -6.27
C MET A 68 1.97 14.50 -5.07
N PRO A 69 1.32 13.96 -4.03
CA PRO A 69 0.84 14.76 -2.91
C PRO A 69 1.96 15.13 -1.91
N PRO A 70 1.75 16.17 -1.07
CA PRO A 70 2.61 16.43 0.09
C PRO A 70 2.61 15.25 1.09
N ILE A 71 3.77 15.02 1.72
CA ILE A 71 3.96 13.96 2.74
C ILE A 71 3.69 14.42 4.17
N LEU A 72 3.56 15.75 4.37
CA LEU A 72 3.13 16.38 5.60
C LEU A 72 1.72 16.94 5.40
N VAL A 73 0.82 16.64 6.33
CA VAL A 73 -0.58 17.09 6.27
C VAL A 73 -0.99 17.76 7.57
N ASN A 74 -1.97 18.66 7.48
CA ASN A 74 -2.59 19.26 8.65
C ASN A 74 -3.49 18.26 9.39
N GLU A 75 -3.81 18.57 10.64
CA GLU A 75 -4.70 17.78 11.51
C GLU A 75 -6.05 17.46 10.86
N ALA A 76 -6.66 18.44 10.19
CA ALA A 76 -7.96 18.24 9.54
C ALA A 76 -7.91 17.14 8.45
N SER A 77 -6.73 16.86 7.87
CA SER A 77 -6.54 15.77 6.90
C SER A 77 -6.56 14.42 7.57
N GLY A 78 -5.83 14.27 8.67
CA GLY A 78 -5.89 13.06 9.49
C GLY A 78 -7.30 12.80 10.03
N PHE A 79 -8.05 13.86 10.40
CA PHE A 79 -9.43 13.71 10.84
C PHE A 79 -10.35 13.23 9.70
N GLY A 80 -10.22 13.82 8.51
CA GLY A 80 -11.09 13.54 7.36
C GLY A 80 -11.11 12.05 6.96
N THR A 81 -9.95 11.41 6.93
CA THR A 81 -9.79 9.99 6.54
C THR A 81 -9.84 9.04 7.74
N GLY A 82 -9.92 9.56 8.97
CA GLY A 82 -10.17 8.77 10.18
C GLY A 82 -8.94 8.28 10.93
N GLN A 83 -7.74 8.70 10.52
CA GLN A 83 -6.52 8.47 11.30
C GLN A 83 -6.52 9.29 12.59
N LEU A 84 -7.21 10.44 12.61
CA LEU A 84 -7.48 11.22 13.82
C LEU A 84 -8.95 11.12 14.26
N PRO A 85 -9.24 11.01 15.58
CA PRO A 85 -8.29 10.97 16.71
C PRO A 85 -7.36 9.76 16.69
N ASP A 86 -6.07 9.99 16.94
CA ASP A 86 -4.99 9.00 16.74
C ASP A 86 -5.05 7.90 17.80
N LYS A 87 -5.71 6.80 17.45
CA LYS A 87 -5.75 5.62 18.33
C LYS A 87 -4.31 5.11 18.48
N GLU A 88 -3.82 5.08 19.71
CA GLU A 88 -2.47 4.58 20.08
C GLU A 88 -1.28 5.42 19.56
N GLY A 89 -1.53 6.59 18.97
CA GLY A 89 -0.46 7.49 18.54
C GLY A 89 0.36 6.91 17.38
N GLN A 90 -0.30 6.40 16.35
CA GLN A 90 0.31 5.71 15.21
C GLN A 90 0.90 6.68 14.17
N MET A 91 0.47 7.94 14.13
CA MET A 91 1.04 8.95 13.24
C MET A 91 2.26 9.64 13.88
N TYR A 92 3.28 9.94 13.06
CA TYR A 92 4.34 10.85 13.49
C TYR A 92 3.84 12.29 13.45
N HIS A 93 3.99 13.03 14.55
CA HIS A 93 3.55 14.42 14.71
C HIS A 93 4.74 15.37 14.78
N VAL A 94 4.76 16.36 13.90
CA VAL A 94 5.69 17.48 13.87
C VAL A 94 5.07 18.62 14.70
N THR A 95 5.36 18.59 16.00
CA THR A 95 4.68 19.43 17.01
C THR A 95 4.87 20.93 16.81
N GLY A 96 6.03 21.35 16.30
CA GLY A 96 6.34 22.78 16.07
C GLY A 96 5.41 23.46 15.07
N ASP A 97 4.95 22.72 14.06
CA ASP A 97 4.11 23.21 12.96
C ASP A 97 2.68 22.67 12.99
N ASN A 98 2.37 21.78 13.95
CA ASN A 98 1.14 20.99 14.00
C ASN A 98 0.82 20.25 12.68
N LEU A 99 1.85 19.61 12.11
CA LEU A 99 1.74 18.78 10.92
C LEU A 99 1.99 17.32 11.25
N TYR A 100 1.48 16.42 10.41
CA TYR A 100 1.61 14.98 10.57
C TYR A 100 2.24 14.37 9.33
N LEU A 101 3.18 13.45 9.51
CA LEU A 101 3.65 12.61 8.40
C LEU A 101 2.56 11.60 8.05
N ILE A 102 2.31 11.43 6.75
CA ILE A 102 1.24 10.57 6.27
C ILE A 102 1.56 9.07 6.49
N PRO A 103 0.63 8.26 7.03
CA PRO A 103 0.80 6.80 7.13
C PRO A 103 0.40 6.06 5.85
N THR A 104 -0.15 6.78 4.88
CA THR A 104 -0.60 6.32 3.56
C THR A 104 -0.92 7.52 2.66
N ALA A 105 -0.74 7.38 1.34
CA ALA A 105 -1.16 8.39 0.35
C ALA A 105 -2.69 8.59 0.29
N GLU A 106 -3.48 7.66 0.82
CA GLU A 106 -4.94 7.81 0.99
C GLU A 106 -5.28 9.13 1.70
N VAL A 107 -4.52 9.50 2.74
CA VAL A 107 -4.79 10.71 3.53
C VAL A 107 -4.83 11.95 2.64
N PRO A 108 -3.75 12.33 1.94
CA PRO A 108 -3.79 13.50 1.08
C PRO A 108 -4.68 13.30 -0.16
N LEU A 109 -4.72 12.12 -0.78
CA LEU A 109 -5.49 11.89 -2.00
C LEU A 109 -7.00 12.09 -1.77
N THR A 110 -7.56 11.48 -0.73
CA THR A 110 -8.99 11.62 -0.42
C THR A 110 -9.31 13.05 0.04
N ASN A 111 -8.37 13.71 0.73
CA ASN A 111 -8.55 15.09 1.20
C ASN A 111 -8.46 16.16 0.11
N MET A 112 -8.00 15.84 -1.11
CA MET A 112 -8.15 16.75 -2.26
C MET A 112 -9.62 17.14 -2.51
N PHE A 113 -10.55 16.29 -2.03
CA PHE A 113 -11.99 16.45 -2.19
C PHE A 113 -12.70 16.99 -0.93
N ARG A 114 -11.96 17.48 0.06
CA ARG A 114 -12.56 18.10 1.25
C ARG A 114 -13.32 19.37 0.88
N ASP A 115 -14.53 19.53 1.42
CA ASP A 115 -15.43 20.66 1.17
C ASP A 115 -15.83 20.84 -0.31
N VAL A 116 -15.66 19.80 -1.14
CA VAL A 116 -16.01 19.81 -2.57
C VAL A 116 -17.44 19.32 -2.79
N ILE A 117 -18.12 19.94 -3.78
CA ILE A 117 -19.38 19.46 -4.35
C ILE A 117 -19.12 19.08 -5.81
N LEU A 118 -19.12 17.78 -6.08
CA LEU A 118 -18.95 17.19 -7.41
C LEU A 118 -20.25 17.24 -8.23
N LYS A 119 -20.12 17.06 -9.54
CA LYS A 119 -21.23 16.72 -10.44
C LYS A 119 -21.32 15.20 -10.57
N THR A 120 -22.51 14.69 -10.87
CA THR A 120 -22.69 13.24 -11.14
C THR A 120 -21.80 12.77 -12.30
N THR A 121 -21.57 13.62 -13.30
CA THR A 121 -20.66 13.35 -14.43
C THR A 121 -19.19 13.26 -14.07
N ASP A 122 -18.79 13.67 -12.86
CA ASP A 122 -17.39 13.58 -12.43
C ASP A 122 -17.03 12.14 -12.00
N PHE A 123 -18.02 11.29 -11.72
CA PHE A 123 -17.79 9.90 -11.33
C PHE A 123 -17.56 8.98 -12.54
N PRO A 124 -16.71 7.95 -12.41
CA PRO A 124 -15.83 7.68 -11.26
C PRO A 124 -14.57 8.56 -11.28
N ILE A 125 -14.09 8.99 -10.10
CA ILE A 125 -12.77 9.63 -9.98
C ILE A 125 -11.78 8.58 -9.49
N LYS A 126 -10.71 8.36 -10.25
CA LYS A 126 -9.67 7.36 -9.99
C LYS A 126 -8.32 8.06 -9.79
N CYS A 127 -7.74 7.98 -8.60
CA CYS A 127 -6.47 8.58 -8.25
C CYS A 127 -5.43 7.52 -7.87
N THR A 128 -4.18 7.70 -8.27
CA THR A 128 -3.05 6.90 -7.79
C THR A 128 -1.92 7.81 -7.31
N ALA A 129 -1.14 7.37 -6.34
CA ALA A 129 0.09 8.05 -5.94
C ALA A 129 1.08 7.08 -5.29
N TYR A 130 2.36 7.33 -5.54
CA TYR A 130 3.44 6.82 -4.72
C TYR A 130 3.74 7.80 -3.59
N THR A 131 3.87 7.31 -2.36
CA THR A 131 4.47 8.07 -1.25
C THR A 131 5.33 7.19 -0.34
N PRO A 132 6.37 7.77 0.29
CA PRO A 132 6.90 7.21 1.52
C PRO A 132 5.84 7.36 2.62
N CYS A 133 5.54 6.25 3.29
CA CYS A 133 4.54 6.13 4.36
C CYS A 133 5.24 6.01 5.70
N PHE A 134 4.73 6.71 6.72
CA PHE A 134 5.32 6.79 8.05
C PHE A 134 4.36 6.30 9.12
N ARG A 135 4.75 5.28 9.89
CA ARG A 135 3.96 4.73 11.00
C ARG A 135 4.83 4.56 12.24
N ARG A 136 4.32 4.94 13.40
CA ARG A 136 5.03 4.80 14.67
C ARG A 136 5.10 3.35 15.14
N GLU A 137 4.29 2.45 14.59
CA GLU A 137 4.30 1.02 14.93
C GLU A 137 4.27 0.81 16.45
N ALA A 138 3.50 1.67 17.14
CA ALA A 138 3.43 1.67 18.59
C ALA A 138 2.68 0.40 19.04
N GLY A 139 3.28 -0.35 19.97
CA GLY A 139 2.69 -1.59 20.49
C GLY A 139 3.15 -2.87 19.76
N SER A 140 3.80 -2.78 18.60
CA SER A 140 4.38 -3.94 17.92
C SER A 140 5.82 -4.21 18.34
N TYR A 141 5.98 -4.95 19.44
CA TYR A 141 7.26 -5.47 19.89
C TYR A 141 7.30 -6.99 19.75
N GLY A 142 8.42 -7.55 19.28
CA GLY A 142 8.60 -9.02 19.29
C GLY A 142 9.34 -9.57 18.08
N LYS A 143 9.24 -10.89 17.88
CA LYS A 143 9.96 -11.63 16.81
C LYS A 143 9.48 -11.29 15.40
N ASP A 144 8.26 -10.76 15.26
CA ASP A 144 7.64 -10.47 13.97
C ASP A 144 8.15 -9.20 13.27
N VAL A 145 9.05 -8.44 13.91
CA VAL A 145 9.59 -7.16 13.37
C VAL A 145 10.90 -7.32 12.60
N ARG A 146 11.42 -8.55 12.45
CA ARG A 146 12.71 -8.77 11.77
C ARG A 146 12.63 -8.46 10.28
N GLY A 147 13.67 -7.85 9.74
CA GLY A 147 13.81 -7.57 8.30
C GLY A 147 12.85 -6.50 7.82
N LEU A 148 12.07 -6.83 6.79
CA LEU A 148 11.13 -5.95 6.10
C LEU A 148 9.66 -6.19 6.52
N ASN A 149 9.42 -7.00 7.55
CA ASN A 149 8.06 -7.38 7.96
C ASN A 149 7.25 -6.23 8.55
N ARG A 150 7.92 -5.28 9.22
CA ARG A 150 7.31 -4.10 9.85
C ARG A 150 8.34 -2.98 9.97
N LEU A 151 8.05 -1.83 9.37
CA LEU A 151 8.96 -0.69 9.25
C LEU A 151 8.26 0.60 9.67
N HIS A 152 9.03 1.57 10.14
CA HIS A 152 8.50 2.90 10.44
C HIS A 152 8.35 3.76 9.20
N GLN A 153 9.24 3.57 8.22
CA GLN A 153 9.16 4.19 6.90
C GLN A 153 9.15 3.09 5.84
N PHE A 154 8.17 3.16 4.93
CA PHE A 154 8.08 2.24 3.80
C PHE A 154 7.43 2.87 2.59
N ASP A 155 7.74 2.33 1.42
CA ASP A 155 7.21 2.79 0.14
C ASP A 155 5.90 2.08 -0.19
N LYS A 156 4.94 2.84 -0.74
CA LYS A 156 3.64 2.31 -1.17
C LYS A 156 3.11 3.09 -2.36
N VAL A 157 2.51 2.35 -3.30
CA VAL A 157 1.60 2.93 -4.31
C VAL A 157 0.17 2.71 -3.83
N GLU A 158 -0.60 3.77 -3.75
CA GLU A 158 -1.99 3.75 -3.31
C GLU A 158 -2.92 4.06 -4.48
N ILE A 159 -4.06 3.38 -4.54
CA ILE A 159 -5.20 3.77 -5.36
C ILE A 159 -6.34 4.28 -4.48
N VAL A 160 -6.99 5.36 -4.90
CA VAL A 160 -8.18 5.93 -4.26
C VAL A 160 -9.25 6.12 -5.32
N ARG A 161 -10.49 5.79 -4.98
CA ARG A 161 -11.66 6.08 -5.83
C ARG A 161 -12.67 6.92 -5.06
N ILE A 162 -13.24 7.90 -5.75
CA ILE A 162 -14.46 8.58 -5.33
C ILE A 162 -15.58 8.12 -6.28
N GLU A 163 -16.63 7.58 -5.70
CA GLU A 163 -17.67 6.87 -6.44
C GLU A 163 -19.07 7.39 -6.10
N HIS A 164 -19.98 7.19 -7.05
CA HIS A 164 -21.41 7.28 -6.76
C HIS A 164 -21.81 6.17 -5.78
N PRO A 165 -22.72 6.41 -4.81
CA PRO A 165 -23.12 5.40 -3.83
C PRO A 165 -23.53 4.06 -4.47
N ASP A 166 -24.33 4.11 -5.54
CA ASP A 166 -24.86 2.95 -6.24
C ASP A 166 -23.80 2.06 -6.92
N THR A 167 -22.62 2.61 -7.24
CA THR A 167 -21.55 1.89 -7.95
C THR A 167 -20.40 1.48 -7.05
N SER A 168 -20.34 1.97 -5.81
CA SER A 168 -19.20 1.80 -4.91
C SER A 168 -18.80 0.34 -4.66
N TYR A 169 -19.75 -0.58 -4.49
CA TYR A 169 -19.43 -2.00 -4.29
C TYR A 169 -18.95 -2.70 -5.58
N ALA A 170 -19.45 -2.31 -6.74
CA ALA A 170 -18.91 -2.81 -8.01
C ALA A 170 -17.47 -2.30 -8.22
N ALA A 171 -17.22 -1.03 -7.90
CA ALA A 171 -15.89 -0.44 -7.93
C ALA A 171 -14.90 -1.14 -6.98
N LEU A 172 -15.36 -1.61 -5.81
CA LEU A 172 -14.54 -2.41 -4.89
C LEU A 172 -14.06 -3.71 -5.54
N GLU A 173 -14.96 -4.46 -6.19
CA GLU A 173 -14.61 -5.72 -6.88
C GLU A 173 -13.64 -5.48 -8.07
N GLU A 174 -13.80 -4.36 -8.78
CA GLU A 174 -12.83 -3.92 -9.80
C GLU A 174 -11.44 -3.66 -9.19
N MET A 175 -11.37 -2.98 -8.04
CA MET A 175 -10.11 -2.72 -7.34
C MET A 175 -9.46 -4.01 -6.84
N VAL A 176 -10.24 -4.95 -6.29
CA VAL A 176 -9.77 -6.28 -5.88
C VAL A 176 -9.16 -7.02 -7.07
N THR A 177 -9.83 -7.02 -8.22
CA THR A 177 -9.34 -7.64 -9.45
C THR A 177 -8.03 -6.99 -9.92
N TYR A 178 -7.97 -5.66 -9.92
CA TYR A 178 -6.77 -4.90 -10.30
C TYR A 178 -5.58 -5.23 -9.38
N VAL A 179 -5.75 -5.19 -8.06
CA VAL A 179 -4.69 -5.50 -7.09
C VAL A 179 -4.20 -6.95 -7.26
N GLY A 180 -5.11 -7.91 -7.46
CA GLY A 180 -4.73 -9.30 -7.75
C GLY A 180 -3.91 -9.45 -9.04
N SER A 181 -4.19 -8.64 -10.07
CA SER A 181 -3.43 -8.64 -11.33
C SER A 181 -1.98 -8.18 -11.14
N LEU A 182 -1.73 -7.19 -10.25
CA LEU A 182 -0.38 -6.73 -9.92
C LEU A 182 0.44 -7.85 -9.28
N ILE A 183 -0.14 -8.54 -8.28
CA ILE A 183 0.54 -9.65 -7.59
C ILE A 183 0.81 -10.82 -8.55
N SER A 184 -0.15 -11.11 -9.43
CA SER A 184 0.01 -12.13 -10.47
C SER A 184 1.14 -11.80 -11.45
N ALA A 185 1.28 -10.52 -11.86
CA ALA A 185 2.36 -10.08 -12.74
C ALA A 185 3.75 -10.16 -12.08
N LEU A 186 3.80 -10.13 -10.74
CA LEU A 186 5.02 -10.39 -9.96
C LEU A 186 5.31 -11.88 -9.76
N GLU A 187 4.48 -12.77 -10.31
CA GLU A 187 4.64 -14.23 -10.23
C GLU A 187 4.63 -14.74 -8.77
N LEU A 188 3.91 -14.05 -7.88
CA LEU A 188 3.80 -14.41 -6.46
C LEU A 188 2.50 -15.17 -6.17
N PRO A 189 2.54 -16.28 -5.40
CA PRO A 189 1.33 -16.92 -4.90
C PRO A 189 0.65 -16.03 -3.84
N TYR A 190 -0.67 -15.91 -3.92
CA TYR A 190 -1.43 -15.06 -3.02
C TYR A 190 -2.81 -15.62 -2.67
N ARG A 191 -3.37 -15.13 -1.56
CA ARG A 191 -4.77 -15.35 -1.19
C ARG A 191 -5.46 -14.02 -0.90
N ILE A 192 -6.78 -14.04 -1.04
CA ILE A 192 -7.65 -12.90 -0.77
C ILE A 192 -8.53 -13.28 0.41
N LEU A 193 -8.55 -12.44 1.44
CA LEU A 193 -9.35 -12.62 2.64
C LEU A 193 -10.39 -11.51 2.70
N ARG A 194 -11.67 -11.89 2.79
CA ARG A 194 -12.72 -10.94 3.16
C ARG A 194 -12.75 -10.82 4.68
N LEU A 195 -12.47 -9.63 5.22
CA LEU A 195 -12.32 -9.46 6.66
C LEU A 195 -13.65 -9.62 7.40
N CYS A 196 -13.58 -10.19 8.60
CA CYS A 196 -14.72 -10.25 9.51
C CYS A 196 -14.87 -8.93 10.28
N GLY A 197 -16.04 -8.69 10.87
CA GLY A 197 -16.34 -7.40 11.52
C GLY A 197 -15.36 -6.99 12.63
N GLY A 198 -14.73 -7.95 13.32
CA GLY A 198 -13.75 -7.69 14.39
C GLY A 198 -12.35 -7.26 13.89
N ASP A 199 -12.02 -7.58 12.63
CA ASP A 199 -10.70 -7.31 12.03
C ASP A 199 -10.73 -6.12 11.07
N MET A 200 -11.91 -5.58 10.76
CA MET A 200 -12.04 -4.40 9.91
C MET A 200 -11.54 -3.13 10.62
N SER A 201 -11.00 -2.21 9.83
CA SER A 201 -10.67 -0.87 10.32
C SER A 201 -11.92 -0.15 10.81
N PHE A 202 -11.72 0.82 11.73
CA PHE A 202 -12.80 1.64 12.28
C PHE A 202 -13.63 2.36 11.21
N THR A 203 -13.04 2.67 10.05
CA THR A 203 -13.66 3.48 9.01
C THR A 203 -14.30 2.66 7.90
N SER A 204 -13.88 1.41 7.68
CA SER A 204 -14.28 0.60 6.53
C SER A 204 -15.62 -0.12 6.74
N ALA A 205 -16.47 -0.12 5.72
CA ALA A 205 -17.70 -0.90 5.67
C ALA A 205 -17.46 -2.33 5.16
N LEU A 206 -16.52 -2.51 4.22
CA LEU A 206 -16.09 -3.80 3.70
C LEU A 206 -14.62 -3.71 3.26
N THR A 207 -13.84 -4.73 3.61
CA THR A 207 -12.40 -4.79 3.31
C THR A 207 -11.99 -6.18 2.84
N TYR A 208 -11.12 -6.19 1.82
CA TYR A 208 -10.40 -7.38 1.37
C TYR A 208 -8.91 -7.19 1.58
N ASP A 209 -8.28 -8.13 2.27
CA ASP A 209 -6.83 -8.19 2.40
C ASP A 209 -6.23 -9.19 1.42
N PHE A 210 -5.08 -8.82 0.86
CA PHE A 210 -4.26 -9.68 0.03
C PHE A 210 -3.03 -10.08 0.81
N GLU A 211 -2.77 -11.39 0.82
CA GLU A 211 -1.56 -11.92 1.44
C GLU A 211 -0.75 -12.72 0.43
N VAL A 212 0.56 -12.48 0.39
CA VAL A 212 1.52 -13.27 -0.40
C VAL A 212 2.23 -14.29 0.48
N TYR A 213 2.56 -15.44 -0.08
CA TYR A 213 3.30 -16.44 0.68
C TYR A 213 4.78 -16.09 0.78
N SER A 214 5.37 -16.24 1.96
CA SER A 214 6.79 -15.99 2.25
C SER A 214 7.48 -17.33 2.49
N SER A 215 8.16 -17.88 1.48
CA SER A 215 8.74 -19.23 1.57
C SER A 215 9.79 -19.39 2.67
N GLY A 216 10.60 -18.36 2.94
CA GLY A 216 11.62 -18.39 3.99
C GLY A 216 11.05 -18.25 5.40
N GLN A 217 9.85 -17.70 5.53
CA GLN A 217 9.13 -17.58 6.82
C GLN A 217 8.01 -18.61 6.99
N GLU A 218 7.67 -19.33 5.92
CA GLU A 218 6.59 -20.33 5.83
C GLU A 218 5.21 -19.80 6.28
N ARG A 219 4.90 -18.54 5.95
CA ARG A 219 3.64 -17.89 6.31
C ARG A 219 3.13 -16.94 5.23
N TRP A 220 1.85 -16.60 5.32
CA TRP A 220 1.22 -15.54 4.52
C TRP A 220 1.52 -14.16 5.12
N LEU A 221 1.83 -13.20 4.26
CA LEU A 221 2.13 -11.81 4.63
C LEU A 221 1.15 -10.88 3.93
N GLU A 222 0.38 -10.11 4.69
CA GLU A 222 -0.51 -9.07 4.15
C GLU A 222 0.30 -7.99 3.40
N VAL A 223 -0.04 -7.75 2.14
CA VAL A 223 0.64 -6.79 1.24
C VAL A 223 -0.29 -5.72 0.69
N SER A 224 -1.60 -5.93 0.83
CA SER A 224 -2.61 -4.95 0.46
C SER A 224 -3.87 -5.14 1.28
N SER A 225 -4.56 -4.01 1.49
CA SER A 225 -5.90 -3.93 2.02
C SER A 225 -6.69 -3.00 1.09
N VAL A 226 -7.86 -3.46 0.63
CA VAL A 226 -8.74 -2.75 -0.30
C VAL A 226 -10.10 -2.58 0.36
N SER A 227 -10.53 -1.34 0.57
CA SER A 227 -11.69 -1.04 1.39
C SER A 227 -12.69 -0.12 0.70
N ASN A 228 -13.97 -0.35 1.00
CA ASN A 228 -15.05 0.60 0.77
C ASN A 228 -15.43 1.24 2.11
N PHE A 229 -15.43 2.57 2.18
CA PHE A 229 -15.77 3.33 3.39
C PHE A 229 -17.22 3.84 3.37
N GLU A 230 -17.96 3.55 2.30
CA GLU A 230 -19.23 4.19 1.97
C GLU A 230 -19.14 5.71 2.19
N SER A 231 -20.07 6.27 2.95
CA SER A 231 -20.11 7.71 3.24
C SER A 231 -19.29 8.13 4.45
N PHE A 232 -18.56 7.23 5.14
CA PHE A 232 -17.90 7.54 6.41
C PHE A 232 -16.91 8.70 6.28
N GLN A 233 -15.93 8.55 5.38
CA GLN A 233 -14.93 9.59 5.14
C GLN A 233 -15.57 10.80 4.46
N ALA A 234 -16.45 10.57 3.48
CA ALA A 234 -17.14 11.64 2.76
C ALA A 234 -17.92 12.58 3.71
N ASN A 235 -18.55 12.03 4.75
CA ASN A 235 -19.26 12.79 5.77
C ASN A 235 -18.30 13.70 6.56
N ARG A 236 -17.14 13.19 7.00
CA ARG A 236 -16.12 13.99 7.70
C ARG A 236 -15.49 15.05 6.79
N LEU A 237 -15.28 14.72 5.53
CA LEU A 237 -14.71 15.58 4.51
C LEU A 237 -15.71 16.62 3.98
N LYS A 238 -17.01 16.45 4.24
CA LYS A 238 -18.11 17.16 3.57
C LYS A 238 -18.06 17.05 2.04
N LEU A 239 -17.53 15.92 1.56
CA LEU A 239 -17.47 15.55 0.15
C LEU A 239 -18.86 15.14 -0.32
N ARG A 240 -19.40 15.93 -1.24
CA ARG A 240 -20.77 15.75 -1.75
C ARG A 240 -20.78 15.74 -3.27
N TYR A 241 -21.88 15.30 -3.84
CA TYR A 241 -22.22 15.55 -5.24
C TYR A 241 -23.63 16.14 -5.33
N ARG A 242 -23.90 16.84 -6.43
CA ARG A 242 -25.25 17.34 -6.72
C ARG A 242 -26.00 16.31 -7.56
N ASP A 243 -27.03 15.72 -6.96
CA ASP A 243 -27.93 14.78 -7.63
C ASP A 243 -28.71 15.48 -8.74
N GLU A 244 -28.74 14.88 -9.94
CA GLU A 244 -29.32 15.54 -11.12
C GLU A 244 -30.85 15.58 -11.07
N ASP A 245 -31.49 14.58 -10.47
CA ASP A 245 -32.95 14.46 -10.42
C ASP A 245 -33.54 15.33 -9.31
N THR A 246 -33.01 15.18 -8.09
CA THR A 246 -33.54 15.86 -6.89
C THR A 246 -32.96 17.25 -6.68
N LYS A 247 -31.86 17.59 -7.37
CA LYS A 247 -31.05 18.82 -7.18
C LYS A 247 -30.47 18.98 -5.77
N LYS A 248 -30.57 17.96 -4.91
CA LYS A 248 -30.01 17.96 -3.56
C LYS A 248 -28.55 17.57 -3.58
N THR A 249 -27.81 18.00 -2.55
CA THR A 249 -26.44 17.50 -2.33
C THR A 249 -26.48 16.22 -1.52
N MET A 250 -25.85 15.17 -2.04
CA MET A 250 -25.74 13.85 -1.42
C MET A 250 -24.26 13.55 -1.12
N LEU A 251 -23.97 12.68 -0.15
CA LEU A 251 -22.60 12.26 0.14
C LEU A 251 -22.12 11.26 -0.93
N ALA A 252 -20.89 11.44 -1.41
CA ALA A 252 -20.24 10.44 -2.27
C ALA A 252 -19.74 9.25 -1.43
N HIS A 253 -19.30 8.18 -2.09
CA HIS A 253 -18.58 7.09 -1.46
C HIS A 253 -17.08 7.19 -1.73
N THR A 254 -16.25 6.75 -0.77
CA THR A 254 -14.79 6.68 -0.95
C THR A 254 -14.31 5.24 -0.82
N LEU A 255 -13.27 4.91 -1.60
CA LEU A 255 -12.58 3.63 -1.56
C LEU A 255 -11.08 3.86 -1.62
N ASN A 256 -10.31 2.94 -1.04
CA ASN A 256 -8.86 2.90 -1.18
C ASN A 256 -8.36 1.47 -1.40
N GLY A 257 -7.11 1.36 -1.84
CA GLY A 257 -6.42 0.10 -1.95
C GLY A 257 -4.91 0.31 -2.00
N SER A 258 -4.17 -0.52 -1.28
CA SER A 258 -2.71 -0.58 -1.50
C SER A 258 -2.45 -1.33 -2.80
N ALA A 259 -1.64 -0.78 -3.70
CA ALA A 259 -1.40 -1.32 -5.03
C ALA A 259 0.08 -1.23 -5.46
N LEU A 260 1.08 -1.61 -4.65
CA LEU A 260 1.07 -2.42 -3.41
C LEU A 260 1.97 -1.77 -2.35
N ALA A 261 1.97 -2.28 -1.12
CA ALA A 261 2.98 -1.93 -0.11
C ALA A 261 4.28 -2.72 -0.36
N LEU A 262 5.40 -2.01 -0.54
CA LEU A 262 6.63 -2.61 -1.05
C LEU A 262 7.38 -3.55 -0.08
N PRO A 263 7.46 -3.34 1.25
CA PRO A 263 8.37 -4.11 2.10
C PRO A 263 8.14 -5.62 2.05
N ARG A 264 6.89 -6.05 2.19
CA ARG A 264 6.50 -7.46 2.20
C ARG A 264 6.47 -8.06 0.78
N ILE A 265 6.22 -7.24 -0.24
CA ILE A 265 6.41 -7.65 -1.64
C ILE A 265 7.88 -7.94 -1.92
N VAL A 266 8.79 -7.05 -1.51
CA VAL A 266 10.23 -7.28 -1.66
C VAL A 266 10.66 -8.52 -0.88
N ALA A 267 10.20 -8.69 0.36
CA ALA A 267 10.48 -9.90 1.14
C ALA A 267 10.05 -11.18 0.38
N ALA A 268 8.82 -11.23 -0.11
CA ALA A 268 8.30 -12.37 -0.85
C ALA A 268 9.03 -12.60 -2.19
N LEU A 269 9.39 -11.54 -2.92
CA LEU A 269 10.19 -11.63 -4.14
C LEU A 269 11.55 -12.26 -3.89
N LEU A 270 12.25 -11.81 -2.84
CA LEU A 270 13.55 -12.35 -2.46
C LEU A 270 13.44 -13.83 -2.07
N GLU A 271 12.44 -14.17 -1.26
CA GLU A 271 12.29 -15.52 -0.73
C GLU A 271 11.78 -16.53 -1.77
N ASN A 272 10.81 -16.17 -2.59
CA ASN A 272 10.15 -17.12 -3.49
C ASN A 272 10.92 -17.34 -4.81
N ASN A 273 11.88 -16.49 -5.14
CA ASN A 273 12.63 -16.56 -6.40
C ASN A 273 14.11 -16.93 -6.20
N GLN A 274 14.44 -17.61 -5.11
CA GLN A 274 15.79 -18.12 -4.87
C GLN A 274 16.17 -19.19 -5.91
N THR A 275 17.34 -19.05 -6.54
CA THR A 275 17.93 -20.06 -7.42
C THR A 275 19.42 -20.25 -7.10
N PRO A 276 20.08 -21.30 -7.65
CA PRO A 276 21.52 -21.47 -7.50
C PRO A 276 22.36 -20.31 -8.07
N GLN A 277 21.83 -19.55 -9.02
CA GLN A 277 22.52 -18.43 -9.69
C GLN A 277 22.37 -17.09 -8.96
N GLY A 278 21.32 -16.94 -8.15
CA GLY A 278 20.95 -15.67 -7.54
C GLY A 278 19.46 -15.64 -7.19
N ILE A 279 18.90 -14.44 -7.03
CA ILE A 279 17.45 -14.26 -6.91
C ILE A 279 16.92 -13.81 -8.26
N ARG A 280 16.05 -14.61 -8.87
CA ARG A 280 15.42 -14.29 -10.16
C ARG A 280 14.44 -13.12 -9.98
N ILE A 281 14.48 -12.16 -10.89
CA ILE A 281 13.51 -11.07 -10.97
C ILE A 281 12.34 -11.50 -11.87
N PRO A 282 11.07 -11.27 -11.48
CA PRO A 282 9.91 -11.52 -12.33
C PRO A 282 10.03 -10.83 -13.67
N GLN A 283 9.54 -11.46 -14.74
CA GLN A 283 9.77 -10.97 -16.10
C GLN A 283 9.22 -9.55 -16.32
N ALA A 284 8.09 -9.23 -15.68
CA ALA A 284 7.47 -7.91 -15.74
C ALA A 284 8.35 -6.79 -15.18
N LEU A 285 9.28 -7.10 -14.27
CA LEU A 285 10.16 -6.11 -13.63
C LEU A 285 11.50 -5.95 -14.35
N VAL A 286 11.93 -6.90 -15.18
CA VAL A 286 13.22 -6.84 -15.88
C VAL A 286 13.41 -5.55 -16.69
N PRO A 287 12.40 -5.03 -17.43
CA PRO A 287 12.54 -3.75 -18.14
C PRO A 287 12.81 -2.56 -17.21
N TYR A 288 12.34 -2.62 -15.96
CA TYR A 288 12.48 -1.55 -14.96
C TYR A 288 13.76 -1.67 -14.14
N THR A 289 14.15 -2.90 -13.77
CA THR A 289 15.36 -3.17 -12.98
C THR A 289 16.63 -3.09 -13.83
N GLY A 290 16.55 -3.49 -15.10
CA GLY A 290 17.68 -3.65 -16.00
C GLY A 290 18.54 -4.88 -15.70
N PHE A 291 18.01 -5.86 -14.95
CA PHE A 291 18.69 -7.12 -14.65
C PHE A 291 17.70 -8.26 -14.39
N GLU A 292 18.11 -9.48 -14.73
CA GLU A 292 17.31 -10.71 -14.56
C GLU A 292 17.54 -11.37 -13.20
N TYR A 293 18.70 -11.15 -12.58
CA TYR A 293 19.07 -11.74 -11.30
C TYR A 293 19.69 -10.70 -10.36
N ILE A 294 19.38 -10.81 -9.07
CA ILE A 294 20.19 -10.22 -8.00
C ILE A 294 21.36 -11.16 -7.71
N ILE A 295 22.57 -10.61 -7.75
CA ILE A 295 23.85 -11.35 -7.60
C ILE A 295 24.81 -10.65 -6.66
#